data_AF-A0A915LUV7-F1
#
_entry.id   AF-A0A915LUV7-F1
#
_cell.length_a   1.000
_cell.length_b   1.000
_cell.length_c   1.000
_cell.angle_alpha   90.00
_cell.angle_beta   90.00
_cell.angle_gamma   90.00
#
_symmetry.space_group_name_H-M   'P 1'
#
loop_
_entity.id
_entity.type
_entity.pdbx_description
1 polymer ?
#
loop_
_entity_poly.entity_id
_entity_poly.type
_entity_poly.pdbx_seq_one_letter_code
_entity_poly.pdbx_strand_id
1 'polypeptide(L)'
;MAIDYSRWKDIEISDDEDDTHPNIDTPSLFRWRHKARLERMAEMKEEKEKVEGGKKEVLSRVQEIEEKLSNTNLDEKERIKLELERDNIRKQEEEYLRKEKELADKERLAPWNIDTIGKETWSRTIVNKVPKDKTSVKDPSSPSVSAQPKLSEDEEHRRLLDYFSKNETLLGEMSLLKGFDAMEEEVQSFKDRLRKRARDKREAYVAEAEASDKAKRVEASPGGLDPIEVLESLPEALREAFESQSMDKMFKVAETMDREVFNYHLQRCIDSGLWIPNAKEHEEKMAKEKEKEEEGIIPTKDVIKRMAIVDGCNVLHLCAGMGLHSRAEQQMFDQKKPDAIGLLLVVKKLFEEDFDVRIFISFSYMSENKVSNLFILQEFKSLGILTVVPPNVHDDIAILEYASQG
;
A
#
# COMPACT_ATOMS: atom_id res chain seq x y z
N MET A 1 -2.99 45.36 -46.75
CA MET A 1 -4.37 44.97 -47.07
C MET A 1 -5.08 44.80 -45.73
N ALA A 2 -6.11 45.60 -45.45
CA ALA A 2 -6.84 45.45 -44.18
C ALA A 2 -7.59 44.11 -44.19
N ILE A 3 -7.60 43.41 -43.05
CA ILE A 3 -8.32 42.15 -42.91
C ILE A 3 -9.82 42.47 -42.84
N ASP A 4 -10.63 41.85 -43.70
CA ASP A 4 -12.07 42.07 -43.75
C ASP A 4 -12.83 41.04 -42.89
N TYR A 5 -13.60 41.55 -41.92
CA TYR A 5 -14.47 40.78 -41.03
C TYR A 5 -15.97 40.99 -41.33
N SER A 6 -16.32 41.66 -42.43
CA SER A 6 -17.70 42.01 -42.81
C SER A 6 -18.67 40.82 -42.84
N ARG A 7 -18.16 39.60 -43.08
CA ARG A 7 -18.93 38.36 -43.07
C ARG A 7 -19.66 38.11 -41.73
N TRP A 8 -19.13 38.60 -40.60
CA TRP A 8 -19.70 38.39 -39.27
C TRP A 8 -20.48 39.60 -38.75
N LYS A 9 -20.85 40.55 -39.61
CA LYS A 9 -21.54 41.77 -39.21
C LYS A 9 -22.98 41.51 -38.74
N ASP A 10 -23.68 40.58 -39.40
CA ASP A 10 -25.11 40.35 -39.19
C ASP A 10 -25.31 38.97 -38.53
N ILE A 11 -25.19 38.91 -37.20
CA ILE A 11 -25.40 37.70 -36.39
C ILE A 11 -26.63 37.93 -35.51
N GLU A 12 -27.62 37.03 -35.59
CA GLU A 12 -28.81 37.01 -34.76
C GLU A 12 -28.64 36.00 -33.61
N ILE A 13 -28.62 36.49 -32.37
CA ILE A 13 -28.56 35.70 -31.14
C ILE A 13 -29.91 35.84 -30.43
N SER A 14 -30.66 34.74 -30.30
CA SER A 14 -32.02 34.80 -29.74
C SER A 14 -32.07 35.10 -28.24
N ASP A 15 -31.00 34.75 -27.53
CA ASP A 15 -30.78 34.90 -26.09
C ASP A 15 -29.73 35.97 -25.76
N ASP A 16 -29.62 37.00 -26.61
CA ASP A 16 -28.73 38.14 -26.38
C ASP A 16 -29.15 38.92 -25.11
N GLU A 17 -28.35 38.78 -24.04
CA GLU A 17 -28.57 39.44 -22.75
C GLU A 17 -28.32 40.96 -22.77
N ASP A 18 -27.61 41.46 -23.80
CA ASP A 18 -27.35 42.90 -23.97
C ASP A 18 -28.52 43.62 -24.69
N ASP A 19 -29.30 42.92 -25.52
CA ASP A 19 -30.50 43.46 -26.21
C ASP A 19 -31.78 43.24 -25.39
N THR A 20 -31.83 43.87 -24.22
CA THR A 20 -32.91 43.74 -23.24
C THR A 20 -33.47 45.11 -22.81
N HIS A 21 -34.66 45.11 -22.21
CA HIS A 21 -35.32 46.34 -21.77
C HIS A 21 -35.88 46.17 -20.34
N PRO A 22 -35.72 47.16 -19.43
CA PRO A 22 -36.14 47.03 -18.02
C PRO A 22 -37.61 46.66 -17.79
N ASN A 23 -38.48 46.90 -18.78
CA ASN A 23 -39.92 46.63 -18.70
C ASN A 23 -40.36 45.37 -19.43
N ILE A 24 -39.45 44.58 -20.01
CA ILE A 24 -39.78 43.36 -20.75
C ILE A 24 -39.16 42.16 -20.03
N ASP A 25 -39.96 41.11 -19.82
CA ASP A 25 -39.50 39.85 -19.24
C ASP A 25 -38.55 39.13 -20.22
N THR A 26 -37.26 39.12 -19.87
CA THR A 26 -36.17 38.60 -20.70
C THR A 26 -36.32 37.11 -21.06
N PRO A 27 -36.62 36.18 -20.13
CA PRO A 27 -36.88 34.79 -20.47
C PRO A 27 -38.00 34.58 -21.50
N SER A 28 -39.10 35.34 -21.38
CA SER A 28 -40.21 35.26 -22.34
C SER A 28 -39.82 35.84 -23.71
N LEU A 29 -39.08 36.94 -23.71
CA LEU A 29 -38.55 37.57 -24.93
C LEU A 29 -37.62 36.63 -25.70
N PHE A 30 -36.68 35.94 -25.04
CA PHE A 30 -35.76 35.01 -25.69
C PHE A 30 -36.48 33.83 -26.33
N ARG A 31 -37.47 33.26 -25.63
CA ARG A 31 -38.32 32.19 -26.19
C ARG A 31 -39.10 32.67 -27.40
N TRP A 32 -39.62 33.90 -27.35
CA TRP A 32 -40.35 34.49 -28.47
C TRP A 32 -39.44 34.76 -29.67
N ARG A 33 -38.26 35.35 -29.47
CA ARG A 33 -37.23 35.56 -30.53
C ARG A 33 -36.83 34.23 -31.16
N HIS A 34 -36.55 33.21 -30.35
CA HIS A 34 -36.24 31.87 -30.84
C HIS A 34 -37.38 31.28 -31.69
N LYS A 35 -38.63 31.42 -31.25
CA LYS A 35 -39.80 30.94 -31.98
C LYS A 35 -39.99 31.68 -33.31
N ALA A 36 -39.94 33.01 -33.30
CA ALA A 36 -40.06 33.83 -34.50
C ALA A 36 -38.96 33.53 -35.53
N ARG A 37 -37.74 33.20 -35.05
CA ARG A 37 -36.64 32.74 -35.90
C ARG A 37 -36.95 31.39 -36.54
N LEU A 38 -37.44 30.40 -35.77
CA LEU A 38 -37.83 29.10 -36.31
C LEU A 38 -38.98 29.22 -37.31
N GLU A 39 -39.96 30.08 -37.05
CA GLU A 39 -41.08 30.36 -37.97
C GLU A 39 -40.56 30.97 -39.29
N ARG A 40 -39.71 32.00 -39.25
CA ARG A 40 -39.08 32.57 -40.47
C ARG A 40 -38.27 31.54 -41.27
N MET A 41 -37.49 30.70 -40.57
CA MET A 41 -36.71 29.64 -41.21
C MET A 41 -37.61 28.58 -41.85
N ALA A 42 -38.73 28.24 -41.21
CA ALA A 42 -39.71 27.30 -41.75
C ALA A 42 -40.44 27.87 -42.98
N GLU A 43 -40.86 29.14 -42.93
CA GLU A 43 -41.49 29.84 -44.06
C GLU A 43 -40.54 29.95 -45.26
N MET A 44 -39.28 30.35 -45.04
CA MET A 44 -38.29 30.40 -46.12
C MET A 44 -38.02 29.02 -46.73
N LYS A 45 -38.00 27.97 -45.91
CA LYS A 45 -37.85 26.59 -46.38
C LYS A 45 -39.05 26.15 -47.21
N GLU A 46 -40.27 26.45 -46.78
CA GLU A 46 -41.50 26.13 -47.52
C GLU A 46 -41.59 26.93 -48.84
N GLU A 47 -41.22 28.21 -48.84
CA GLU A 47 -41.14 29.04 -50.06
C GLU A 47 -40.14 28.44 -51.05
N LYS A 48 -38.96 28.00 -50.56
CA LYS A 48 -37.93 27.36 -51.37
C LYS A 48 -38.41 26.04 -51.98
N GLU A 49 -39.05 25.18 -51.19
CA GLU A 49 -39.61 23.91 -51.66
C GLU A 49 -40.70 24.13 -52.72
N LYS A 50 -41.57 25.14 -52.56
CA LYS A 50 -42.59 25.51 -53.56
C LYS A 50 -41.97 26.01 -54.87
N VAL A 51 -40.96 26.88 -54.79
CA VAL A 51 -40.26 27.40 -55.98
C VAL A 51 -39.49 26.29 -56.69
N GLU A 52 -38.80 25.42 -55.95
CA GLU A 52 -38.08 24.29 -56.51
C GLU A 52 -39.02 23.26 -57.15
N GLY A 53 -40.15 22.96 -56.51
CA GLY A 53 -41.21 22.10 -57.06
C GLY A 53 -41.80 22.67 -58.35
N GLY A 54 -42.19 23.95 -58.35
CA GLY A 54 -42.72 24.63 -59.52
C GLY A 54 -41.72 24.70 -60.68
N LYS A 55 -40.42 24.91 -60.39
CA LYS A 55 -39.35 24.87 -61.39
C LYS A 55 -39.20 23.48 -62.02
N LYS A 56 -39.26 22.41 -61.22
CA LYS A 56 -39.21 21.02 -61.73
C LYS A 56 -40.41 20.71 -62.65
N GLU A 57 -41.62 21.15 -62.27
CA GLU A 57 -42.81 20.97 -63.11
C GLU A 57 -42.70 21.72 -64.44
N VAL A 58 -42.25 22.99 -64.40
CA VAL A 58 -42.04 23.80 -65.62
C VAL A 58 -40.99 23.16 -66.52
N LEU A 59 -39.86 22.71 -65.96
CA LEU A 59 -38.81 22.04 -66.71
C LEU A 59 -39.31 20.76 -67.40
N SER A 60 -40.11 19.94 -66.71
CA SER A 60 -40.74 18.75 -67.30
C SER A 60 -41.65 19.12 -68.47
N ARG A 61 -42.46 20.17 -68.32
CA ARG A 61 -43.36 20.63 -69.40
C ARG A 61 -42.60 21.21 -70.59
N VAL A 62 -41.49 21.92 -70.38
CA VAL A 62 -40.62 22.38 -71.47
C VAL A 62 -40.11 21.19 -72.27
N GLN A 63 -39.59 20.15 -71.60
CA GLN A 63 -39.10 18.94 -72.26
C GLN A 63 -40.18 18.22 -73.07
N GLU A 64 -41.38 18.07 -72.51
CA GLU A 64 -42.52 17.46 -73.21
C GLU A 64 -42.95 18.26 -74.45
N ILE A 65 -42.92 19.59 -74.40
CA ILE A 65 -43.29 20.45 -75.54
C ILE A 65 -42.20 20.43 -76.61
N GLU A 66 -40.92 20.44 -76.23
CA GLU A 66 -39.80 20.30 -77.16
C GLU A 66 -39.83 18.95 -77.89
N GLU A 67 -40.13 17.87 -77.16
CA GLU A 67 -40.30 16.53 -77.75
C GLU A 67 -41.49 16.50 -78.71
N LYS A 68 -42.64 17.10 -78.34
CA LYS A 68 -43.80 17.22 -79.24
C LYS A 68 -43.48 18.04 -80.49
N LEU A 69 -42.74 19.15 -80.36
CA LEU A 69 -42.31 19.99 -81.49
C LEU A 69 -41.28 19.31 -82.41
N SER A 70 -40.56 18.29 -81.92
CA SER A 70 -39.61 17.50 -82.71
C SER A 70 -40.27 16.50 -83.66
N ASN A 71 -41.55 16.18 -83.45
CA ASN A 71 -42.31 15.27 -84.31
C ASN A 71 -42.72 15.93 -85.64
N THR A 72 -42.37 15.33 -86.77
CA THR A 72 -42.54 15.89 -88.12
C THR A 72 -43.95 15.74 -88.75
N ASN A 73 -44.94 15.21 -88.02
CA ASN A 73 -46.29 14.88 -88.51
C ASN A 73 -47.40 15.87 -88.06
N LEU A 74 -47.05 17.08 -87.62
CA LEU A 74 -47.99 18.05 -87.03
C LEU A 74 -48.65 18.96 -88.08
N ASP A 75 -49.95 19.25 -87.89
CA ASP A 75 -50.68 20.25 -88.68
C ASP A 75 -50.21 21.68 -88.34
N GLU A 76 -50.25 22.60 -89.30
CA GLU A 76 -49.72 23.97 -89.13
C GLU A 76 -50.37 24.71 -87.94
N LYS A 77 -51.66 24.45 -87.70
CA LYS A 77 -52.40 24.98 -86.54
C LYS A 77 -51.93 24.43 -85.20
N GLU A 78 -51.54 23.15 -85.14
CA GLU A 78 -51.05 22.50 -83.92
C GLU A 78 -49.64 22.96 -83.58
N ARG A 79 -48.81 23.18 -84.61
CA ARG A 79 -47.48 23.75 -84.48
C ARG A 79 -47.50 25.18 -83.89
N ILE A 80 -48.38 26.04 -84.41
CA ILE A 80 -48.57 27.41 -83.88
C ILE A 80 -49.05 27.37 -82.43
N LYS A 81 -49.93 26.43 -82.06
CA LYS A 81 -50.42 26.26 -80.69
C LYS A 81 -49.31 25.84 -79.72
N LEU A 82 -48.50 24.85 -80.10
CA LEU A 82 -47.36 24.39 -79.30
C LEU A 82 -46.27 25.45 -79.16
N GLU A 83 -46.06 26.27 -80.19
CA GLU A 83 -45.12 27.39 -80.15
C GLU A 83 -45.59 28.50 -79.19
N LEU A 84 -46.90 28.81 -79.18
CA LEU A 84 -47.48 29.73 -78.19
C LEU A 84 -47.40 29.17 -76.76
N GLU A 85 -47.59 27.86 -76.60
CA GLU A 85 -47.46 27.18 -75.30
C GLU A 85 -46.01 27.19 -74.81
N ARG A 86 -45.03 26.92 -75.68
CA ARG A 86 -43.59 27.07 -75.39
C ARG A 86 -43.27 28.47 -74.90
N ASP A 87 -43.74 29.50 -75.59
CA ASP A 87 -43.47 30.89 -75.21
C ASP A 87 -44.09 31.28 -73.86
N ASN A 88 -45.25 30.71 -73.53
CA ASN A 88 -45.88 30.90 -72.22
C ASN A 88 -45.12 30.17 -71.10
N ILE A 89 -44.67 28.93 -71.33
CA ILE A 89 -43.90 28.16 -70.34
C ILE A 89 -42.50 28.77 -70.16
N ARG A 90 -41.88 29.29 -71.22
CA ARG A 90 -40.61 30.02 -71.13
C ARG A 90 -40.72 31.27 -70.24
N LYS A 91 -41.84 32.02 -70.33
CA LYS A 91 -42.11 33.12 -69.40
C LYS A 91 -42.28 32.64 -67.96
N GLN A 92 -42.90 31.48 -67.75
CA GLN A 92 -43.02 30.87 -66.42
C GLN A 92 -41.63 30.46 -65.88
N GLU A 93 -40.77 29.89 -66.71
CA GLU A 93 -39.40 29.55 -66.36
C GLU A 93 -38.58 30.78 -65.94
N GLU A 94 -38.67 31.88 -66.70
CA GLU A 94 -38.05 33.16 -66.36
C GLU A 94 -38.57 33.72 -65.02
N GLU A 95 -39.87 33.55 -64.74
CA GLU A 95 -40.46 33.95 -63.46
C GLU A 95 -39.93 33.11 -62.28
N TYR A 96 -39.83 31.78 -62.43
CA TYR A 96 -39.25 30.91 -61.41
C TYR A 96 -37.76 31.18 -61.20
N LEU A 97 -37.01 31.48 -62.26
CA LEU A 97 -35.61 31.88 -62.17
C LEU A 97 -35.46 33.22 -61.43
N ARG A 98 -36.39 34.17 -61.62
CA ARG A 98 -36.42 35.42 -60.85
C ARG A 98 -36.69 35.14 -59.37
N LYS A 99 -37.69 34.31 -59.06
CA LYS A 99 -38.00 33.91 -57.67
C LYS A 99 -36.83 33.18 -57.01
N GLU A 100 -36.13 32.32 -57.73
CA GLU A 100 -34.94 31.61 -57.23
C GLU A 100 -33.80 32.58 -56.90
N LYS A 101 -33.55 33.59 -57.75
CA LYS A 101 -32.58 34.66 -57.46
C LYS A 101 -32.99 35.49 -56.26
N GLU A 102 -34.26 35.85 -56.15
CA GLU A 102 -34.81 36.57 -54.99
C GLU A 102 -34.62 35.76 -53.69
N LEU A 103 -34.90 34.45 -53.71
CA LEU A 103 -34.63 33.57 -52.56
C LEU A 103 -33.13 33.45 -52.25
N ALA A 104 -32.28 33.34 -53.27
CA ALA A 104 -30.83 33.26 -53.06
C ALA A 104 -30.28 34.54 -52.43
N ASP A 105 -30.78 35.72 -52.83
CA ASP A 105 -30.43 36.98 -52.20
C ASP A 105 -30.98 37.09 -50.77
N LYS A 106 -32.21 36.62 -50.51
CA LYS A 106 -32.77 36.49 -49.15
C LYS A 106 -31.90 35.59 -48.27
N GLU A 107 -31.45 34.44 -48.77
CA GLU A 107 -30.56 33.51 -48.05
C GLU A 107 -29.18 34.12 -47.79
N ARG A 108 -28.65 34.90 -48.74
CA ARG A 108 -27.35 35.58 -48.61
C ARG A 108 -27.39 36.73 -47.60
N LEU A 109 -28.51 37.44 -47.51
CA LEU A 109 -28.75 38.54 -46.57
C LEU A 109 -29.32 38.07 -45.23
N ALA A 110 -29.67 36.79 -45.10
CA ALA A 110 -30.20 36.24 -43.87
C ALA A 110 -29.13 36.32 -42.76
N PRO A 111 -29.53 36.69 -41.52
CA PRO A 111 -28.58 36.81 -40.43
C PRO A 111 -28.03 35.44 -40.04
N TRP A 112 -26.75 35.42 -39.71
CA TRP A 112 -26.08 34.25 -39.16
C TRP A 112 -26.68 33.89 -37.81
N ASN A 113 -26.87 32.60 -37.57
CA ASN A 113 -27.43 32.06 -36.34
C ASN A 113 -26.78 30.70 -36.04
N ILE A 114 -27.10 30.10 -34.88
CA ILE A 114 -26.45 28.86 -34.44
C ILE A 114 -26.59 27.70 -35.43
N ASP A 115 -27.66 27.68 -36.22
CA ASP A 115 -27.95 26.61 -37.20
C ASP A 115 -27.27 26.85 -38.57
N THR A 116 -26.84 28.08 -38.85
CA THR A 116 -26.25 28.49 -40.13
C THR A 116 -24.74 28.72 -40.05
N ILE A 117 -24.23 29.13 -38.88
CA ILE A 117 -22.80 29.39 -38.64
C ILE A 117 -21.98 28.10 -38.72
N GLY A 118 -22.52 26.98 -38.24
CA GLY A 118 -21.79 25.71 -38.20
C GLY A 118 -22.71 24.52 -38.00
N LYS A 119 -22.15 23.33 -38.22
CA LYS A 119 -22.80 22.05 -37.94
C LYS A 119 -21.86 21.22 -37.08
N GLU A 120 -22.41 20.43 -36.17
CA GLU A 120 -21.63 19.52 -35.35
C GLU A 120 -20.99 18.45 -36.25
N THR A 121 -19.64 18.43 -36.30
CA THR A 121 -18.88 17.45 -37.08
C THR A 121 -18.38 16.29 -36.21
N TRP A 122 -18.08 16.57 -34.95
CA TRP A 122 -17.53 15.60 -34.00
C TRP A 122 -18.02 15.91 -32.58
N SER A 123 -18.56 14.87 -31.93
CA SER A 123 -18.99 14.93 -30.53
C SER A 123 -18.40 13.76 -29.77
N ARG A 124 -17.60 14.04 -28.73
CA ARG A 124 -17.05 13.00 -27.86
C ARG A 124 -17.15 13.42 -26.41
N THR A 125 -17.94 12.67 -25.65
CA THR A 125 -18.02 12.81 -24.19
C THR A 125 -17.26 11.66 -23.55
N ILE A 126 -16.31 11.98 -22.66
CA ILE A 126 -15.59 10.98 -21.85
C ILE A 126 -15.95 11.24 -20.40
N VAL A 127 -16.63 10.29 -19.77
CA VAL A 127 -16.92 10.32 -18.33
C VAL A 127 -15.90 9.44 -17.63
N ASN A 128 -15.06 10.03 -16.77
CA ASN A 128 -14.10 9.28 -15.98
C ASN A 128 -14.83 8.54 -14.85
N LYS A 129 -15.28 7.31 -15.13
CA LYS A 129 -15.93 6.46 -14.12
C LYS A 129 -14.86 5.87 -13.21
N VAL A 130 -15.01 6.04 -11.91
CA VAL A 130 -14.18 5.34 -10.93
C VAL A 130 -14.48 3.83 -11.04
N PRO A 131 -13.48 2.94 -11.14
CA PRO A 131 -13.69 1.50 -11.20
C PRO A 131 -14.49 1.01 -9.99
N LYS A 132 -15.51 0.18 -10.22
CA LYS A 132 -16.41 -0.34 -9.16
C LYS A 132 -15.66 -1.16 -8.09
N ASP A 133 -14.53 -1.77 -8.43
CA ASP A 133 -13.69 -2.51 -7.49
C ASP A 133 -13.07 -1.66 -6.37
N LYS A 134 -13.16 -0.32 -6.46
CA LYS A 134 -12.70 0.61 -5.42
C LYS A 134 -13.78 0.96 -4.39
N THR A 135 -15.02 0.45 -4.53
CA THR A 135 -16.16 0.83 -3.67
C THR A 135 -16.45 -0.12 -2.49
N SER A 136 -15.58 -1.09 -2.20
CA SER A 136 -15.73 -1.94 -1.02
C SER A 136 -15.24 -1.32 0.30
N VAL A 137 -14.69 -0.09 0.28
CA VAL A 137 -14.36 0.65 1.51
C VAL A 137 -15.40 1.76 1.73
N LYS A 138 -16.50 1.41 2.38
CA LYS A 138 -17.42 2.38 2.98
C LYS A 138 -16.80 2.89 4.28
N ASP A 139 -16.11 4.02 4.24
CA ASP A 139 -15.99 4.88 5.42
C ASP A 139 -15.95 6.36 5.01
N PRO A 140 -16.92 7.21 5.41
CA PRO A 140 -17.07 8.56 4.85
C PRO A 140 -16.13 9.63 5.44
N SER A 141 -15.21 9.28 6.35
CA SER A 141 -14.43 10.26 7.13
C SER A 141 -12.94 10.34 6.79
N SER A 142 -12.42 9.58 5.83
CA SER A 142 -10.99 9.65 5.48
C SER A 142 -10.74 10.65 4.34
N PRO A 143 -9.89 11.67 4.51
CA PRO A 143 -9.48 12.54 3.42
C PRO A 143 -8.82 11.70 2.33
N SER A 144 -9.24 11.94 1.09
CA SER A 144 -8.80 11.27 -0.13
C SER A 144 -7.27 11.14 -0.24
N VAL A 145 -6.71 10.04 0.28
CA VAL A 145 -5.42 9.50 -0.18
C VAL A 145 -5.75 8.44 -1.21
N SER A 146 -5.22 8.64 -2.42
CA SER A 146 -5.48 7.82 -3.59
C SER A 146 -5.38 6.32 -3.27
N ALA A 147 -6.49 5.60 -3.44
CA ALA A 147 -6.54 4.15 -3.39
C ALA A 147 -5.69 3.57 -4.53
N GLN A 148 -4.39 3.41 -4.27
CA GLN A 148 -3.50 2.54 -5.00
C GLN A 148 -3.95 1.10 -4.72
N PRO A 149 -3.95 0.20 -5.72
CA PRO A 149 -4.14 -1.22 -5.47
C PRO A 149 -3.07 -1.67 -4.46
N LYS A 150 -3.45 -2.35 -3.38
CA LYS A 150 -2.52 -3.00 -2.46
C LYS A 150 -1.80 -4.08 -3.25
N LEU A 151 -0.63 -3.71 -3.75
CA LEU A 151 0.21 -4.57 -4.55
C LEU A 151 1.00 -5.44 -3.56
N SER A 152 1.58 -6.56 -4.01
CA SER A 152 2.47 -7.33 -3.13
C SER A 152 3.63 -6.45 -2.68
N GLU A 153 4.12 -6.60 -1.44
CA GLU A 153 5.25 -5.83 -0.90
C GLU A 153 6.48 -5.88 -1.84
N ASP A 154 6.74 -7.04 -2.45
CA ASP A 154 7.83 -7.24 -3.42
C ASP A 154 7.65 -6.42 -4.71
N GLU A 155 6.41 -6.19 -5.10
CA GLU A 155 6.09 -5.46 -6.30
C GLU A 155 6.02 -3.95 -6.02
N GLU A 156 5.57 -3.55 -4.83
CA GLU A 156 5.67 -2.17 -4.34
C GLU A 156 7.14 -1.75 -4.24
N HIS A 157 7.99 -2.64 -3.70
CA HIS A 157 9.43 -2.41 -3.61
C HIS A 157 10.07 -2.27 -5.00
N ARG A 158 9.73 -3.16 -5.95
CA ARG A 158 10.21 -3.04 -7.34
C ARG A 158 9.76 -1.75 -8.00
N ARG A 159 8.49 -1.37 -7.82
CA ARG A 159 7.96 -0.11 -8.35
C ARG A 159 8.65 1.11 -7.73
N LEU A 160 8.96 1.03 -6.44
CA LEU A 160 9.67 2.10 -5.74
C LEU A 160 11.09 2.25 -6.28
N LEU A 161 11.84 1.15 -6.44
CA LEU A 161 13.18 1.17 -7.05
C LEU A 161 13.16 1.73 -8.47
N ASP A 162 12.21 1.28 -9.29
CA ASP A 162 12.03 1.77 -10.66
C ASP A 162 11.70 3.28 -10.68
N TYR A 163 10.85 3.75 -9.76
CA TYR A 163 10.55 5.17 -9.60
C TYR A 163 11.79 6.00 -9.25
N PHE A 164 12.59 5.56 -8.27
CA PHE A 164 13.82 6.26 -7.89
C PHE A 164 14.83 6.33 -9.03
N SER A 165 15.00 5.23 -9.77
CA SER A 165 15.93 5.18 -10.91
C SER A 165 15.51 6.12 -12.05
N LYS A 166 14.22 6.13 -12.41
CA LYS A 166 13.70 6.96 -13.50
C LYS A 166 13.69 8.44 -13.17
N ASN A 167 13.56 8.79 -11.90
CA ASN A 167 13.43 10.18 -11.45
C ASN A 167 14.67 10.70 -10.71
N GLU A 168 15.81 10.00 -10.79
CA GLU A 168 17.03 10.34 -10.05
C GLU A 168 17.46 11.80 -10.27
N THR A 169 17.40 12.29 -11.50
CA THR A 169 17.75 13.68 -11.84
C THR A 169 16.82 14.69 -11.17
N LEU A 170 15.51 14.47 -11.24
CA LEU A 170 14.50 15.34 -10.62
C LEU A 170 14.60 15.32 -9.09
N LEU A 171 14.91 14.15 -8.51
CA LEU A 171 15.14 14.01 -7.07
C LEU A 171 16.41 14.76 -6.64
N GLY A 172 17.45 14.74 -7.47
CA GLY A 172 18.66 15.55 -7.27
C GLY A 172 18.38 17.05 -7.31
N GLU A 173 17.61 17.53 -8.29
CA GLU A 173 17.19 18.93 -8.35
C GLU A 173 16.33 19.34 -7.14
N MET A 174 15.43 18.45 -6.70
CA MET A 174 14.62 18.66 -5.50
C MET A 174 15.48 18.75 -4.23
N SER A 175 16.58 17.99 -4.16
CA SER A 175 17.54 18.07 -3.05
C SER A 175 18.26 19.41 -2.96
N LEU A 176 18.34 20.18 -4.05
CA LEU A 176 18.93 21.51 -4.07
C LEU A 176 17.95 22.61 -3.62
N LEU A 177 16.68 22.25 -3.38
CA LEU A 177 15.70 23.19 -2.86
C LEU A 177 16.01 23.52 -1.40
N LYS A 178 15.84 24.81 -1.08
CA LYS A 178 16.16 25.36 0.24
C LYS A 178 15.35 24.66 1.33
N GLY A 179 16.04 24.14 2.35
CA GLY A 179 15.43 23.43 3.48
C GLY A 179 15.58 21.91 3.45
N PHE A 180 16.17 21.34 2.39
CA PHE A 180 16.48 19.91 2.34
C PHE A 180 17.58 19.52 3.33
N ASP A 181 18.60 20.37 3.52
CA ASP A 181 19.69 20.14 4.49
C ASP A 181 19.17 19.89 5.92
N ALA A 182 18.16 20.65 6.35
CA ALA A 182 17.54 20.47 7.66
C ALA A 182 16.79 19.14 7.79
N MET A 183 16.20 18.65 6.69
CA MET A 183 15.58 17.31 6.67
C MET A 183 16.64 16.20 6.70
N GLU A 184 17.79 16.42 6.05
CA GLU A 184 18.90 15.46 6.07
C GLU A 184 19.48 15.32 7.49
N GLU A 185 19.65 16.43 8.21
CA GLU A 185 20.05 16.43 9.63
C GLU A 185 19.03 15.70 10.52
N GLU A 186 17.72 15.94 10.32
CA GLU A 186 16.64 15.24 11.02
C GLU A 186 16.71 13.71 10.78
N VAL A 187 16.85 13.28 9.52
CA VAL A 187 16.98 11.87 9.14
C VAL A 187 18.23 11.25 9.78
N GLN A 188 19.36 11.97 9.77
CA GLN A 188 20.58 11.49 10.37
C GLN A 188 20.44 11.34 11.89
N SER A 189 19.85 12.33 12.55
CA SER A 189 19.56 12.27 14.00
C SER A 189 18.67 11.07 14.34
N PHE A 190 17.70 10.75 13.48
CA PHE A 190 16.83 9.58 13.65
C PHE A 190 17.60 8.27 13.49
N LYS A 191 18.45 8.15 12.47
CA LYS A 191 19.35 6.99 12.30
C LYS A 191 20.23 6.79 13.54
N ASP A 192 20.75 7.87 14.11
CA ASP A 192 21.61 7.78 15.29
C ASP A 192 20.84 7.36 16.55
N ARG A 193 19.60 7.83 16.71
CA ARG A 193 18.69 7.32 17.76
C ARG A 193 18.41 5.83 17.61
N LEU A 194 18.17 5.35 16.38
CA LEU A 194 17.95 3.93 16.11
C LEU A 194 19.18 3.09 16.42
N ARG A 195 20.37 3.53 15.99
CA ARG A 195 21.64 2.86 16.30
C ARG A 195 21.90 2.83 17.80
N LYS A 196 21.65 3.94 18.50
CA LYS A 196 21.77 3.99 19.97
C LYS A 196 20.84 2.97 20.61
N ARG A 197 19.55 2.97 20.26
CA ARG A 197 18.59 2.00 20.80
C ARG A 197 19.00 0.55 20.52
N ALA A 198 19.54 0.26 19.34
CA ALA A 198 20.03 -1.08 19.01
C ALA A 198 21.23 -1.48 19.88
N ARG A 199 22.17 -0.55 20.14
CA ARG A 199 23.28 -0.77 21.08
C ARG A 199 22.78 -0.97 22.49
N ASP A 200 21.94 -0.07 23.01
CA ASP A 200 21.40 -0.13 24.37
C ASP A 200 20.68 -1.47 24.60
N LYS A 201 19.90 -1.96 23.61
CA LYS A 201 19.21 -3.26 23.69
C LYS A 201 20.18 -4.44 23.67
N ARG A 202 21.26 -4.36 22.89
CA ARG A 202 22.32 -5.38 22.86
C ARG A 202 23.09 -5.42 24.17
N GLU A 203 23.47 -4.26 24.71
CA GLU A 203 24.18 -4.12 25.98
C GLU A 203 23.33 -4.66 27.14
N ALA A 204 22.03 -4.34 27.18
CA ALA A 204 21.12 -4.89 28.18
C ALA A 204 21.03 -6.43 28.11
N TYR A 205 20.92 -7.00 26.91
CA TYR A 205 20.91 -8.45 26.73
C TYR A 205 22.22 -9.12 27.17
N VAL A 206 23.36 -8.52 26.85
CA VAL A 206 24.67 -9.02 27.29
C VAL A 206 24.80 -8.95 28.81
N ALA A 207 24.41 -7.83 29.43
CA ALA A 207 24.45 -7.68 30.89
C ALA A 207 23.52 -8.68 31.61
N GLU A 208 22.34 -8.96 31.05
CA GLU A 208 21.42 -9.97 31.58
C GLU A 208 22.01 -11.38 31.46
N ALA A 209 22.65 -11.71 30.34
CA ALA A 209 23.36 -12.98 30.16
C ALA A 209 24.52 -13.14 31.14
N GLU A 210 25.35 -12.10 31.30
CA GLU A 210 26.46 -12.09 32.27
C GLU A 210 25.97 -12.22 33.72
N ALA A 211 24.84 -11.58 34.07
CA ALA A 211 24.21 -11.71 35.38
C ALA A 211 23.66 -13.12 35.63
N SER A 212 23.04 -13.74 34.63
CA SER A 212 22.61 -15.14 34.67
C SER A 212 23.80 -16.08 34.84
N ASP A 213 24.87 -15.91 34.06
CA ASP A 213 26.07 -16.73 34.17
C ASP A 213 26.76 -16.54 35.53
N LYS A 214 26.78 -15.31 36.05
CA LYS A 214 27.21 -15.03 37.42
C LYS A 214 26.37 -15.77 38.45
N ALA A 215 25.05 -15.75 38.34
CA ALA A 215 24.16 -16.47 39.25
C ALA A 215 24.44 -17.98 39.24
N LYS A 216 24.64 -18.58 38.06
CA LYS A 216 25.03 -19.99 37.93
C LYS A 216 26.37 -20.31 38.60
N ARG A 217 27.38 -19.43 38.45
CA ARG A 217 28.69 -19.60 39.13
C ARG A 217 28.54 -19.53 40.65
N VAL A 218 27.76 -18.58 41.15
CA VAL A 218 27.48 -18.42 42.58
C VAL A 218 26.75 -19.65 43.13
N GLU A 219 25.73 -20.14 42.43
CA GLU A 219 24.96 -21.33 42.83
C GLU A 219 25.81 -22.61 42.84
N ALA A 220 26.72 -22.76 41.87
CA ALA A 220 27.66 -23.87 41.82
C ALA A 220 28.78 -23.80 42.89
N SER A 221 28.89 -22.67 43.59
CA SER A 221 29.94 -22.47 44.61
C SER A 221 29.47 -22.96 45.98
N PRO A 222 30.32 -23.67 46.74
CA PRO A 222 29.93 -24.37 47.97
C PRO A 222 29.42 -23.46 49.10
N GLY A 223 29.79 -22.19 49.10
CA GLY A 223 29.37 -21.17 50.06
C GLY A 223 28.67 -19.96 49.43
N GLY A 224 28.25 -20.06 48.16
CA GLY A 224 27.46 -19.01 47.51
C GLY A 224 28.22 -17.69 47.24
N LEU A 225 29.54 -17.76 47.06
CA LEU A 225 30.37 -16.62 46.64
C LEU A 225 30.88 -16.84 45.21
N ASP A 226 30.86 -15.81 44.36
CA ASP A 226 31.39 -15.92 42.99
C ASP A 226 32.93 -16.03 43.03
N PRO A 227 33.54 -17.11 42.50
CA PRO A 227 35.00 -17.27 42.49
C PRO A 227 35.73 -16.12 41.80
N ILE A 228 35.13 -15.50 40.78
CA ILE A 228 35.74 -14.37 40.05
C ILE A 228 35.80 -13.12 40.95
N GLU A 229 34.70 -12.75 41.61
CA GLU A 229 34.67 -11.59 42.51
C GLU A 229 35.56 -11.79 43.75
N VAL A 230 35.60 -13.02 44.27
CA VAL A 230 36.50 -13.34 45.37
C VAL A 230 37.94 -13.15 44.94
N LEU A 231 38.36 -13.70 43.80
CA LEU A 231 39.71 -13.57 43.25
C LEU A 231 40.11 -12.10 43.01
N GLU A 232 39.23 -11.28 42.45
CA GLU A 232 39.49 -9.84 42.21
C GLU A 232 39.65 -9.05 43.52
N SER A 233 38.92 -9.43 44.57
CA SER A 233 38.94 -8.79 45.88
C SER A 233 40.07 -9.26 46.82
N LEU A 234 40.90 -10.24 46.40
CA LEU A 234 42.00 -10.74 47.21
C LEU A 234 43.16 -9.72 47.28
N PRO A 235 43.89 -9.66 48.41
CA PRO A 235 45.14 -8.91 48.49
C PRO A 235 46.13 -9.37 47.42
N GLU A 236 46.89 -8.44 46.84
CA GLU A 236 47.76 -8.68 45.68
C GLU A 236 48.70 -9.89 45.89
N ALA A 237 49.33 -10.01 47.05
CA ALA A 237 50.21 -11.13 47.37
C ALA A 237 49.51 -12.51 47.38
N LEU A 238 48.25 -12.55 47.83
CA LEU A 238 47.44 -13.77 47.85
C LEU A 238 46.88 -14.07 46.46
N ARG A 239 46.44 -13.05 45.73
CA ARG A 239 45.96 -13.16 44.34
C ARG A 239 47.04 -13.70 43.42
N GLU A 240 48.26 -13.17 43.51
CA GLU A 240 49.42 -13.68 42.77
C GLU A 240 49.73 -15.14 43.10
N ALA A 241 49.52 -15.58 44.35
CA ALA A 241 49.72 -16.99 44.73
C ALA A 241 48.71 -17.92 44.03
N PHE A 242 47.46 -17.49 43.86
CA PHE A 242 46.43 -18.20 43.09
C PHE A 242 46.68 -18.14 41.58
N GLU A 243 46.99 -16.95 41.02
CA GLU A 243 47.28 -16.78 39.59
C GLU A 243 48.51 -17.57 39.13
N SER A 244 49.54 -17.64 39.97
CA SER A 244 50.76 -18.42 39.69
C SER A 244 50.70 -19.87 40.18
N GLN A 245 49.57 -20.31 40.74
CA GLN A 245 49.32 -21.67 41.23
C GLN A 245 50.44 -22.22 42.15
N SER A 246 51.11 -21.34 42.90
CA SER A 246 52.31 -21.69 43.67
C SER A 246 52.00 -21.83 45.16
N MET A 247 52.06 -23.06 45.67
CA MET A 247 51.87 -23.34 47.10
C MET A 247 52.94 -22.67 47.97
N ASP A 248 54.19 -22.57 47.49
CA ASP A 248 55.27 -21.90 48.22
C ASP A 248 54.99 -20.42 48.47
N LYS A 249 54.36 -19.74 47.49
CA LYS A 249 53.92 -18.35 47.67
C LYS A 249 52.77 -18.26 48.67
N MET A 250 51.83 -19.20 48.64
CA MET A 250 50.73 -19.26 49.62
C MET A 250 51.24 -19.39 51.06
N PHE A 251 52.22 -20.26 51.31
CA PHE A 251 52.84 -20.41 52.64
C PHE A 251 53.59 -19.16 53.09
N LYS A 252 54.31 -18.49 52.18
CA LYS A 252 54.97 -17.20 52.48
C LYS A 252 53.97 -16.11 52.85
N VAL A 253 52.82 -16.07 52.17
CA VAL A 253 51.74 -15.13 52.51
C VAL A 253 51.16 -15.46 53.89
N ALA A 254 51.00 -16.74 54.23
CA ALA A 254 50.51 -17.17 55.55
C ALA A 254 51.47 -16.83 56.71
N GLU A 255 52.78 -16.80 56.47
CA GLU A 255 53.78 -16.43 57.47
C GLU A 255 53.92 -14.91 57.67
N THR A 256 53.68 -14.13 56.61
CA THR A 256 53.91 -12.68 56.59
C THR A 256 52.65 -11.87 56.91
N MET A 257 51.47 -12.38 56.56
CA MET A 257 50.19 -11.73 56.82
C MET A 257 49.69 -12.06 58.24
N ASP A 258 48.87 -11.15 58.79
CA ASP A 258 48.15 -11.43 60.02
C ASP A 258 47.23 -12.66 59.87
N ARG A 259 47.21 -13.51 60.90
CA ARG A 259 46.55 -14.81 60.84
C ARG A 259 45.03 -14.69 60.70
N GLU A 260 44.42 -13.67 61.29
CA GLU A 260 42.97 -13.47 61.21
C GLU A 260 42.56 -13.00 59.82
N VAL A 261 43.35 -12.09 59.22
CA VAL A 261 43.14 -11.59 57.86
C VAL A 261 43.36 -12.69 56.82
N PHE A 262 44.41 -13.49 56.98
CA PHE A 262 44.69 -14.61 56.09
C PHE A 262 43.56 -15.66 56.12
N ASN A 263 43.10 -16.04 57.31
CA ASN A 263 42.00 -16.98 57.46
C ASN A 263 40.68 -16.45 56.89
N TYR A 264 40.40 -15.14 57.04
CA TYR A 264 39.24 -14.51 56.44
C TYR A 264 39.22 -14.65 54.92
N HIS A 265 40.34 -14.36 54.24
CA HIS A 265 40.44 -14.51 52.79
C HIS A 265 40.48 -15.97 52.34
N LEU A 266 41.17 -16.85 53.07
CA LEU A 266 41.25 -18.27 52.74
C LEU A 266 39.87 -18.95 52.86
N GLN A 267 39.09 -18.62 53.89
CA GLN A 267 37.73 -19.15 54.04
C GLN A 267 36.84 -18.71 52.87
N ARG A 268 36.94 -17.45 52.43
CA ARG A 268 36.22 -16.96 51.25
C ARG A 268 36.63 -17.68 49.96
N CYS A 269 37.90 -18.05 49.82
CA CYS A 269 38.36 -18.88 48.69
C CYS A 269 37.81 -20.31 48.74
N ILE A 270 37.59 -20.86 49.93
CA ILE A 270 36.95 -22.18 50.11
C ILE A 270 35.47 -22.08 49.76
N ASP A 271 34.78 -21.07 50.30
CA ASP A 271 33.35 -20.83 50.10
C ASP A 271 33.03 -20.48 48.63
N SER A 272 33.96 -19.91 47.88
CA SER A 272 33.82 -19.67 46.44
C SER A 272 34.30 -20.83 45.56
N GLY A 273 34.75 -21.95 46.16
CA GLY A 273 35.28 -23.11 45.43
C GLY A 273 36.65 -22.89 44.76
N LEU A 274 37.32 -21.77 45.04
CA LEU A 274 38.64 -21.42 44.49
C LEU A 274 39.77 -22.23 45.16
N TRP A 275 39.57 -22.67 46.40
CA TRP A 275 40.51 -23.50 47.15
C TRP A 275 39.81 -24.71 47.77
N ILE A 276 40.38 -25.91 47.58
CA ILE A 276 39.84 -27.16 48.10
C ILE A 276 40.76 -27.66 49.24
N PRO A 277 40.32 -27.65 50.51
CA PRO A 277 41.16 -28.03 51.65
C PRO A 277 41.67 -29.47 51.65
N ASN A 278 40.93 -30.39 51.01
CA ASN A 278 41.32 -31.80 50.88
C ASN A 278 40.90 -32.36 49.51
N ALA A 279 41.82 -32.32 48.55
CA ALA A 279 41.54 -32.68 47.16
C ALA A 279 41.00 -34.12 46.99
N LYS A 280 41.51 -35.09 47.74
CA LYS A 280 41.12 -36.51 47.61
C LYS A 280 39.69 -36.77 48.09
N GLU A 281 39.29 -36.18 49.22
CA GLU A 281 37.92 -36.32 49.73
C GLU A 281 36.90 -35.55 48.89
N HIS A 282 37.31 -34.44 48.28
CA HIS A 282 36.47 -33.67 47.35
C HIS A 282 36.27 -34.43 46.03
N GLU A 283 37.32 -35.06 45.49
CA GLU A 283 37.23 -35.94 44.31
C GLU A 283 36.28 -37.13 44.56
N GLU A 284 36.35 -37.78 45.74
CA GLU A 284 35.45 -38.86 46.12
C GLU A 284 33.98 -38.41 46.32
N LYS A 285 33.76 -37.19 46.84
CA LYS A 285 32.41 -36.60 47.00
C LYS A 285 31.81 -36.22 45.65
N MET A 286 32.58 -35.58 44.78
CA MET A 286 32.12 -35.23 43.42
C MET A 286 31.92 -36.46 42.54
N ALA A 287 32.70 -37.53 42.73
CA ALA A 287 32.44 -38.82 42.07
C ALA A 287 31.10 -39.42 42.50
N LYS A 288 30.78 -39.37 43.81
CA LYS A 288 29.48 -39.86 44.35
C LYS A 288 28.29 -38.97 43.98
N GLU A 289 28.48 -37.67 43.81
CA GLU A 289 27.43 -36.75 43.34
C GLU A 289 27.18 -36.92 41.83
N LYS A 290 28.23 -37.11 41.02
CA LYS A 290 28.10 -37.49 39.60
C LYS A 290 27.43 -38.85 39.42
N GLU A 291 27.76 -39.85 40.24
CA GLU A 291 27.08 -41.16 40.21
C GLU A 291 25.58 -41.06 40.58
N LYS A 292 25.19 -40.08 41.42
CA LYS A 292 23.77 -39.83 41.75
C LYS A 292 23.00 -39.04 40.69
N GLU A 293 23.67 -38.18 39.91
CA GLU A 293 23.07 -37.55 38.73
C GLU A 293 22.98 -38.52 37.55
N GLU A 294 23.92 -39.46 37.40
CA GLU A 294 23.94 -40.45 36.33
C GLU A 294 22.93 -41.61 36.51
N GLU A 295 22.45 -41.92 37.72
CA GLU A 295 21.34 -42.89 37.93
C GLU A 295 19.96 -42.34 37.50
N GLY A 296 19.87 -41.05 37.13
CA GLY A 296 18.61 -40.40 36.73
C GLY A 296 18.34 -40.33 35.23
N ILE A 297 19.32 -40.51 34.33
CA ILE A 297 19.13 -40.29 32.89
C ILE A 297 20.00 -41.26 32.08
N ILE A 298 19.37 -42.10 31.26
CA ILE A 298 20.04 -42.94 30.26
C ILE A 298 20.42 -42.05 29.06
N PRO A 299 21.71 -41.83 28.73
CA PRO A 299 22.06 -41.11 27.52
C PRO A 299 22.25 -42.12 26.39
N THR A 300 21.31 -42.15 25.44
CA THR A 300 21.66 -42.53 24.07
C THR A 300 22.64 -41.48 23.55
N LYS A 301 23.64 -41.96 22.82
CA LYS A 301 24.79 -41.19 22.34
C LYS A 301 24.30 -40.21 21.26
N ASP A 302 23.71 -39.09 21.67
CA ASP A 302 23.00 -38.20 20.77
C ASP A 302 23.80 -36.92 20.50
N VAL A 303 23.90 -36.61 19.22
CA VAL A 303 24.33 -35.31 18.69
C VAL A 303 23.61 -34.22 19.48
N ILE A 304 24.34 -33.28 20.09
CA ILE A 304 23.74 -32.16 20.83
C ILE A 304 22.84 -31.38 19.87
N LYS A 305 21.54 -31.66 19.93
CA LYS A 305 20.49 -30.98 19.18
C LYS A 305 20.06 -29.78 20.01
N ARG A 306 20.30 -28.57 19.50
CA ARG A 306 19.84 -27.35 20.17
C ARG A 306 18.32 -27.33 20.10
N MET A 307 17.62 -27.46 21.22
CA MET A 307 16.15 -27.50 21.25
C MET A 307 15.58 -26.12 21.54
N ALA A 308 14.62 -25.67 20.73
CA ALA A 308 13.87 -24.44 20.95
C ALA A 308 12.45 -24.77 21.43
N ILE A 309 12.14 -24.42 22.67
CA ILE A 309 10.81 -24.55 23.26
C ILE A 309 10.08 -23.22 23.07
N VAL A 310 8.97 -23.25 22.33
CA VAL A 310 8.24 -22.06 21.91
C VAL A 310 6.87 -22.01 22.55
N ASP A 311 6.59 -20.91 23.24
CA ASP A 311 5.23 -20.53 23.64
C ASP A 311 4.46 -20.03 22.41
N GLY A 312 3.65 -20.91 21.82
CA GLY A 312 2.89 -20.60 20.62
C GLY A 312 1.82 -19.54 20.84
N CYS A 313 1.22 -19.47 22.03
CA CYS A 313 0.19 -18.49 22.35
C CYS A 313 0.77 -17.08 22.41
N ASN A 314 1.89 -16.91 23.11
CA ASN A 314 2.54 -15.61 23.23
C ASN A 314 3.15 -15.15 21.90
N VAL A 315 3.78 -16.05 21.12
CA VAL A 315 4.32 -15.71 19.80
C VAL A 315 3.22 -15.28 18.82
N LEU A 316 2.06 -15.95 18.82
CA LEU A 316 0.92 -15.56 17.98
C LEU A 316 0.44 -14.13 18.29
N HIS A 317 0.35 -13.76 19.56
CA HIS A 317 -0.04 -12.41 19.98
C HIS A 317 1.04 -11.38 19.70
N LEU A 318 2.30 -11.73 19.93
CA LEU A 318 3.44 -10.83 19.73
C LEU A 318 3.66 -10.52 18.25
N CYS A 319 3.59 -11.54 17.38
CA CYS A 319 3.65 -11.34 15.92
C CYS A 319 2.48 -10.52 15.40
N ALA A 320 1.30 -10.70 15.99
CA ALA A 320 0.11 -9.98 15.59
C ALA A 320 0.18 -8.48 16.03
N GLY A 321 0.89 -8.16 17.12
CA GLY A 321 1.14 -6.80 17.61
C GLY A 321 2.34 -6.05 17.02
N MET A 322 3.19 -6.70 16.20
CA MET A 322 4.38 -6.07 15.64
C MET A 322 4.01 -4.98 14.61
N GLY A 323 4.38 -3.72 14.90
CA GLY A 323 4.18 -2.57 14.00
C GLY A 323 3.11 -1.56 14.44
N LEU A 324 2.44 -1.77 15.58
CA LEU A 324 1.43 -0.86 16.12
C LEU A 324 2.09 0.09 17.13
N HIS A 325 2.01 1.40 16.89
CA HIS A 325 2.72 2.43 17.66
C HIS A 325 1.79 3.31 18.50
N SER A 326 0.47 3.21 18.31
CA SER A 326 -0.52 3.99 19.07
C SER A 326 -1.51 3.13 19.88
N ARG A 327 -2.08 3.74 20.93
CA ARG A 327 -3.08 3.10 21.82
C ARG A 327 -4.41 2.81 21.11
N ALA A 328 -4.73 3.56 20.05
CA ALA A 328 -5.92 3.33 19.21
C ALA A 328 -5.73 2.16 18.24
N GLU A 329 -4.52 2.01 17.70
CA GLU A 329 -4.09 0.85 16.90
C GLU A 329 -4.12 -0.45 17.73
N GLN A 330 -3.73 -0.38 19.01
CA GLN A 330 -3.85 -1.50 19.96
C GLN A 330 -5.32 -1.87 20.26
N GLN A 331 -6.21 -0.89 20.42
CA GLN A 331 -7.65 -1.14 20.68
C GLN A 331 -8.40 -1.74 19.47
N MET A 332 -8.03 -1.36 18.24
CA MET A 332 -8.54 -2.00 17.03
C MET A 332 -7.94 -3.40 16.80
N PHE A 333 -6.73 -3.63 17.31
CA PHE A 333 -6.02 -4.91 17.24
C PHE A 333 -6.57 -5.95 18.22
N ASP A 334 -7.00 -5.57 19.42
CA ASP A 334 -7.66 -6.49 20.38
C ASP A 334 -8.91 -7.19 19.79
N GLN A 335 -9.46 -6.67 18.69
CA GLN A 335 -10.58 -7.26 17.95
C GLN A 335 -10.16 -8.14 16.78
N LYS A 336 -8.85 -8.16 16.43
CA LYS A 336 -8.32 -8.85 15.25
C LYS A 336 -7.66 -10.17 15.64
N LYS A 337 -8.08 -11.21 14.94
CA LYS A 337 -7.65 -12.60 15.14
C LYS A 337 -6.15 -12.78 14.81
N PRO A 338 -5.32 -13.34 15.70
CA PRO A 338 -3.91 -13.60 15.42
C PRO A 338 -3.72 -14.58 14.25
N ASP A 339 -2.62 -14.42 13.51
CA ASP A 339 -2.33 -15.17 12.29
C ASP A 339 -1.17 -16.16 12.49
N ALA A 340 -1.38 -17.43 12.16
CA ALA A 340 -0.38 -18.49 12.29
C ALA A 340 0.83 -18.32 11.36
N ILE A 341 0.77 -17.45 10.35
CA ILE A 341 1.93 -17.14 9.48
C ILE A 341 3.12 -16.60 10.29
N GLY A 342 2.87 -15.80 11.34
CA GLY A 342 3.94 -15.27 12.18
C GLY A 342 4.73 -16.38 12.88
N LEU A 343 4.00 -17.36 13.43
CA LEU A 343 4.60 -18.55 14.04
C LEU A 343 5.36 -19.40 13.02
N LEU A 344 4.85 -19.53 11.79
CA LEU A 344 5.53 -20.24 10.70
C LEU A 344 6.90 -19.65 10.36
N LEU A 345 7.00 -18.31 10.31
CA LEU A 345 8.26 -17.63 10.05
C LEU A 345 9.29 -17.85 11.16
N VAL A 346 8.85 -17.83 12.42
CA VAL A 346 9.71 -18.09 13.58
C VAL A 346 10.25 -19.52 13.54
N VAL A 347 9.37 -20.50 13.30
CA VAL A 347 9.75 -21.91 13.20
C VAL A 347 10.71 -22.16 12.03
N LYS A 348 10.44 -21.54 10.87
CA LYS A 348 11.34 -21.62 9.71
C LYS A 348 12.74 -21.13 10.05
N LYS A 349 12.84 -19.97 10.71
CA LYS A 349 14.14 -19.38 11.08
C LYS A 349 14.90 -20.22 12.10
N LEU A 350 14.19 -20.80 13.08
CA LEU A 350 14.80 -21.71 14.06
C LEU A 350 15.35 -22.97 13.39
N PHE A 351 14.65 -23.53 12.40
CA PHE A 351 15.18 -24.64 11.61
C PHE A 351 16.39 -24.25 10.76
N GLU A 352 16.42 -23.04 10.19
CA GLU A 352 17.59 -22.53 9.45
C GLU A 352 18.84 -22.37 10.34
N GLU A 353 18.65 -22.18 11.66
CA GLU A 353 19.72 -22.08 12.65
C GLU A 353 20.05 -23.42 13.34
N ASP A 354 19.60 -24.55 12.78
CA ASP A 354 19.78 -25.91 13.29
C ASP A 354 19.22 -26.12 14.71
N PHE A 355 18.02 -25.58 15.00
CA PHE A 355 17.26 -25.91 16.20
C PHE A 355 16.18 -26.96 15.94
N ASP A 356 16.07 -27.94 16.85
CA ASP A 356 14.88 -28.80 16.95
C ASP A 356 13.79 -28.01 17.68
N VAL A 357 12.66 -27.76 17.02
CA VAL A 357 11.61 -26.90 17.57
C VAL A 357 10.50 -27.73 18.22
N ARG A 358 10.01 -27.28 19.37
CA ARG A 358 8.78 -27.78 19.98
C ARG A 358 7.91 -26.63 20.47
N ILE A 359 6.65 -26.62 20.01
CA ILE A 359 5.70 -25.54 20.24
C ILE A 359 4.60 -26.03 21.17
N PHE A 360 4.24 -25.23 22.16
CA PHE A 360 3.08 -25.49 23.00
C PHE A 360 2.00 -24.44 22.75
N ILE A 361 0.76 -24.89 22.60
CA ILE A 361 -0.38 -24.00 22.41
C ILE A 361 -1.59 -24.48 23.20
N SER A 362 -2.32 -23.56 23.82
CA SER A 362 -3.60 -23.90 24.46
C SER A 362 -4.61 -24.43 23.44
N PHE A 363 -5.36 -25.47 23.81
CA PHE A 363 -6.45 -26.06 23.00
C PHE A 363 -7.41 -25.01 22.42
N SER A 364 -7.64 -23.92 23.14
CA SER A 364 -8.55 -22.86 22.69
C SER A 364 -8.13 -22.17 21.39
N TYR A 365 -6.85 -22.21 21.02
CA TYR A 365 -6.30 -21.61 19.79
C TYR A 365 -6.35 -22.55 18.59
N MET A 366 -6.68 -23.84 18.78
CA MET A 366 -6.90 -24.81 17.69
C MET A 366 -8.30 -24.67 17.07
N SER A 367 -8.74 -23.42 16.81
CA SER A 367 -10.08 -23.10 16.29
C SER A 367 -10.02 -22.01 15.22
N GLU A 368 -10.81 -22.17 14.16
CA GLU A 368 -10.95 -21.19 13.07
C GLU A 368 -11.61 -19.88 13.53
N ASN A 369 -12.15 -19.83 14.75
CA ASN A 369 -12.65 -18.60 15.34
C ASN A 369 -11.56 -17.81 16.07
N LYS A 370 -10.45 -18.46 16.48
CA LYS A 370 -9.36 -17.84 17.26
C LYS A 370 -8.05 -17.60 16.51
N VAL A 371 -7.64 -18.46 15.57
CA VAL A 371 -6.38 -18.26 14.79
C VAL A 371 -6.59 -18.32 13.28
N SER A 372 -6.14 -17.30 12.55
CA SER A 372 -6.16 -17.22 11.08
C SER A 372 -5.09 -18.14 10.50
N ASN A 373 -5.33 -18.72 9.31
CA ASN A 373 -4.48 -19.75 8.72
C ASN A 373 -4.27 -20.97 9.65
N LEU A 374 -5.35 -21.45 10.29
CA LEU A 374 -5.33 -22.57 11.24
C LEU A 374 -4.67 -23.84 10.67
N PHE A 375 -4.73 -24.06 9.36
CA PHE A 375 -4.11 -25.21 8.70
C PHE A 375 -2.61 -25.33 9.02
N ILE A 376 -1.91 -24.21 9.25
CA ILE A 376 -0.49 -24.18 9.65
C ILE A 376 -0.29 -24.87 11.01
N LEU A 377 -1.16 -24.58 11.99
CA LEU A 377 -1.09 -25.22 13.32
C LEU A 377 -1.47 -26.71 13.25
N GLN A 378 -2.42 -27.06 12.39
CA GLN A 378 -2.79 -28.45 12.13
C GLN A 378 -1.64 -29.23 11.50
N GLU A 379 -0.92 -28.61 10.58
CA GLU A 379 0.24 -29.19 9.92
C GLU A 379 1.42 -29.33 10.89
N PHE A 380 1.70 -28.33 11.73
CA PHE A 380 2.69 -28.46 12.81
C PHE A 380 2.37 -29.56 13.82
N LYS A 381 1.09 -29.77 14.12
CA LYS A 381 0.65 -30.91 14.93
C LYS A 381 0.88 -32.23 14.21
N SER A 382 0.59 -32.29 12.90
CA SER A 382 0.80 -33.50 12.09
C SER A 382 2.28 -33.89 11.97
N LEU A 383 3.17 -32.88 11.93
CA LEU A 383 4.62 -33.04 11.91
C LEU A 383 5.21 -33.35 13.30
N GLY A 384 4.39 -33.37 14.35
CA GLY A 384 4.83 -33.65 15.73
C GLY A 384 5.63 -32.52 16.38
N ILE A 385 5.64 -31.33 15.79
CA ILE A 385 6.37 -30.15 16.28
C ILE A 385 5.52 -29.39 17.31
N LEU A 386 4.19 -29.43 17.17
CA LEU A 386 3.25 -28.70 18.02
C LEU A 386 2.46 -29.63 18.96
N THR A 387 2.52 -29.32 20.26
CA THR A 387 1.79 -29.97 21.33
C THR A 387 0.63 -29.08 21.78
N VAL A 388 -0.57 -29.66 21.83
CA VAL A 388 -1.76 -28.95 22.29
C VAL A 388 -1.98 -29.20 23.77
N VAL A 389 -1.93 -28.14 24.57
CA VAL A 389 -2.15 -28.20 26.02
C VAL A 389 -3.65 -28.27 26.31
N PRO A 390 -4.11 -29.25 27.10
CA PRO A 390 -5.53 -29.40 27.45
C PRO A 390 -6.03 -28.22 28.31
N PRO A 391 -7.33 -27.90 28.26
CA PRO A 391 -7.89 -26.68 28.86
C PRO A 391 -7.78 -26.56 30.39
N ASN A 392 -7.44 -27.65 31.09
CA ASN A 392 -7.30 -27.69 32.54
C ASN A 392 -5.86 -27.43 33.02
N VAL A 393 -4.93 -27.22 32.09
CA VAL A 393 -3.50 -26.97 32.37
C VAL A 393 -3.15 -25.63 31.74
N HIS A 394 -2.53 -24.74 32.53
CA HIS A 394 -1.98 -23.51 31.98
C HIS A 394 -0.81 -23.85 31.05
N ASP A 395 -0.87 -23.31 29.84
CA ASP A 395 0.15 -23.42 28.80
C ASP A 395 1.54 -23.04 29.32
N ASP A 396 1.63 -21.99 30.12
CA ASP A 396 2.88 -21.55 30.76
C ASP A 396 3.50 -22.63 31.66
N ILE A 397 2.67 -23.38 32.40
CA ILE A 397 3.14 -24.44 33.32
C ILE A 397 3.62 -25.65 32.51
N ALA A 398 2.88 -26.04 31.46
CA ALA A 398 3.26 -27.16 30.60
C ALA A 398 4.58 -26.91 29.85
N ILE A 399 4.82 -25.66 29.44
CA ILE A 399 6.07 -25.23 28.80
C ILE A 399 7.25 -25.34 29.76
N LEU A 400 7.08 -24.84 30.99
CA LEU A 400 8.12 -24.87 32.02
C LEU A 400 8.43 -26.29 32.49
N GLU A 401 7.40 -27.13 32.66
CA GLU A 401 7.58 -28.55 32.99
C GLU A 401 8.34 -29.28 31.88
N TYR A 402 8.00 -29.04 30.60
CA TYR A 402 8.72 -29.66 29.48
C TYR A 402 10.16 -29.15 29.37
N ALA A 403 10.39 -27.85 29.60
CA ALA A 403 11.73 -27.27 29.61
C ALA A 403 12.60 -27.79 30.77
N SER A 404 11.99 -28.16 31.90
CA SER A 404 12.69 -28.74 33.05
C SER A 404 13.07 -30.22 32.90
N GLN A 405 12.49 -30.92 31.92
CA GLN A 405 12.72 -32.34 31.65
C GLN A 405 13.83 -32.58 30.61
N GLY A 406 14.35 -31.53 29.98
CA GLY A 406 15.28 -31.58 28.85
C GLY A 406 16.74 -31.28 29.20
#